data_AF-A0A3E1KMD7-F1
#
_entry.id   AF-A0A3E1KMD7-F1
#
_cell.length_a   1.000
_cell.length_b   1.000
_cell.length_c   1.000
_cell.angle_alpha   90.00
_cell.angle_beta   90.00
_cell.angle_gamma   90.00
#
_symmetry.space_group_name_H-M   'P 1'
#
loop_
_entity.id
_entity.type
_entity.pdbx_description
1 polymer ?
#
loop_
_entity_poly.entity_id
_entity_poly.type
_entity_poly.pdbx_seq_one_letter_code
_entity_poly.pdbx_strand_id
1 'polypeptide(L)'
;MQIPFYRKASSGDTASARSAPSPVVHARPRRGVLWSALLTLITPCIAPCIAQAQVELSQLDAEMAAPRTQVLVLGSVHLSQLPKGSDVSAARLQPLLDRLAACQPTIITTEDLSGETCDLMRRHPTVYLPEDGAAYCPKVDDAARATGLDVPAAIGKVHATLKSWPSAPTSAQRRQLAALFLASGDPWSALVQWLQLA
;
A
#
# COMPACT_ATOMS: atom_id res chain seq x y z
N MET A 1 10.28 -8.01 -9.00
CA MET A 1 9.83 -6.66 -9.39
C MET A 1 10.65 -5.67 -8.57
N GLN A 2 11.71 -5.11 -9.15
CA GLN A 2 12.64 -4.20 -8.47
C GLN A 2 12.04 -2.78 -8.44
N ILE A 3 11.92 -2.21 -7.24
CA ILE A 3 11.53 -0.81 -7.05
C ILE A 3 12.82 0.03 -7.03
N PRO A 4 13.00 1.01 -7.95
CA PRO A 4 14.20 1.83 -7.96
C PRO A 4 14.15 2.89 -6.85
N PHE A 5 15.22 2.90 -6.03
CA PHE A 5 15.51 3.92 -5.03
C PHE A 5 15.73 5.29 -5.68
N TYR A 6 14.96 6.30 -5.26
CA TYR A 6 15.27 7.70 -5.56
C TYR A 6 16.25 8.25 -4.50
N ARG A 7 17.50 8.46 -4.90
CA ARG A 7 18.52 9.16 -4.09
C ARG A 7 18.39 10.66 -4.35
N LYS A 8 18.08 11.43 -3.30
CA LYS A 8 18.07 12.90 -3.34
C LYS A 8 19.50 13.42 -3.54
N ALA A 9 19.75 14.14 -4.64
CA ALA A 9 21.04 14.75 -4.93
C ALA A 9 21.29 15.97 -4.01
N SER A 10 22.39 15.93 -3.27
CA SER A 10 23.00 17.06 -2.59
C SER A 10 24.01 17.68 -3.55
N SER A 11 23.79 18.92 -3.97
CA SER A 11 24.73 19.69 -4.80
C SER A 11 25.50 20.66 -3.91
N GLY A 12 26.74 20.31 -3.59
CA GLY A 12 27.75 21.17 -2.99
C GLY A 12 29.06 21.02 -3.75
N ASP A 13 29.62 22.17 -4.12
CA ASP A 13 31.03 22.45 -4.41
C ASP A 13 31.68 22.19 -5.77
N THR A 14 32.01 23.34 -6.38
CA THR A 14 33.30 23.75 -6.95
C THR A 14 33.67 23.34 -8.39
N ALA A 15 33.81 24.36 -9.25
CA ALA A 15 34.93 24.47 -10.19
C ALA A 15 35.11 25.92 -10.68
N SER A 16 36.23 26.52 -10.27
CA SER A 16 36.74 27.82 -10.75
C SER A 16 37.50 27.60 -12.06
N ALA A 17 37.05 28.21 -13.16
CA ALA A 17 37.71 28.15 -14.46
C ALA A 17 38.64 29.36 -14.64
N ARG A 18 39.94 29.10 -14.82
CA ARG A 18 40.93 30.10 -15.23
C ARG A 18 40.97 30.21 -16.74
N SER A 19 40.96 31.46 -17.23
CA SER A 19 41.12 31.87 -18.61
C SER A 19 42.59 31.84 -19.04
N ALA A 20 42.84 31.43 -20.28
CA ALA A 20 44.13 31.60 -20.98
C ALA A 20 43.85 32.18 -22.39
N PRO A 21 44.74 33.07 -22.92
CA PRO A 21 44.44 33.88 -24.10
C PRO A 21 44.85 33.24 -25.43
N SER A 22 44.15 33.67 -26.49
CA SER A 22 44.36 33.36 -27.91
C SER A 22 45.68 33.91 -28.48
N PRO A 23 46.17 33.32 -29.59
CA PRO A 23 46.88 34.08 -30.60
C PRO A 23 46.11 34.15 -31.92
N VAL A 24 46.17 35.35 -32.50
CA VAL A 24 45.69 35.75 -33.82
C VAL A 24 46.67 35.27 -34.88
N VAL A 25 46.17 34.72 -36.00
CA VAL A 25 46.90 34.71 -37.27
C VAL A 25 45.94 35.04 -38.41
N HIS A 26 46.27 36.12 -39.12
CA HIS A 26 45.66 36.55 -40.38
C HIS A 26 46.22 35.75 -41.56
N ALA A 27 45.39 35.36 -42.53
CA ALA A 27 45.50 35.76 -43.94
C ALA A 27 44.42 35.11 -44.82
N ARG A 28 43.77 35.98 -45.62
CA ARG A 28 42.83 35.77 -46.74
C ARG A 28 43.60 35.32 -48.02
N PRO A 29 42.99 35.16 -49.23
CA PRO A 29 41.57 35.09 -49.63
C PRO A 29 41.25 34.06 -50.76
N ARG A 30 39.95 33.91 -51.09
CA ARG A 30 39.32 34.08 -52.43
C ARG A 30 38.37 32.94 -52.87
N ARG A 31 37.33 33.40 -53.59
CA ARG A 31 36.37 32.69 -54.48
C ARG A 31 35.26 31.96 -53.70
N GLY A 32 34.00 32.39 -53.62
CA GLY A 32 33.20 33.18 -54.54
C GLY A 32 32.45 32.24 -55.48
N VAL A 33 31.34 31.61 -55.04
CA VAL A 33 30.24 31.12 -55.90
C VAL A 33 28.93 31.11 -55.10
N LEU A 34 28.01 31.93 -55.61
CA LEU A 34 26.56 31.99 -55.51
C LEU A 34 25.83 30.82 -54.82
N TRP A 35 25.08 31.13 -53.76
CA TRP A 35 23.97 30.32 -53.26
C TRP A 35 22.85 30.29 -54.31
N SER A 36 22.57 29.10 -54.84
CA SER A 36 21.40 28.84 -55.67
C SER A 36 20.56 27.72 -55.05
N ALA A 37 19.27 28.03 -54.97
CA ALA A 37 18.13 27.13 -55.11
C ALA A 37 17.90 26.03 -54.05
N LEU A 38 16.90 26.31 -53.20
CA LEU A 38 15.65 25.55 -53.12
C LEU A 38 15.72 24.09 -53.61
N LEU A 39 15.77 23.13 -52.69
CA LEU A 39 15.47 21.73 -52.96
C LEU A 39 14.37 21.21 -52.03
N THR A 40 13.22 20.94 -52.66
CA THR A 40 12.36 19.76 -52.48
C THR A 40 11.71 19.48 -51.11
N LEU A 41 10.39 19.75 -51.09
CA LEU A 41 9.36 18.85 -50.56
C LEU A 41 9.79 17.38 -50.48
N ILE A 42 9.63 16.78 -49.30
CA ILE A 42 9.00 15.49 -48.99
C ILE A 42 9.32 15.23 -47.51
N THR A 43 8.36 15.49 -46.61
CA THR A 43 8.37 14.90 -45.26
C THR A 43 7.01 14.23 -45.05
N PRO A 44 6.98 12.90 -44.90
CA PRO A 44 5.76 12.11 -44.95
C PRO A 44 4.87 12.38 -43.73
N CYS A 45 3.55 12.30 -43.96
CA CYS A 45 2.54 12.16 -42.92
C CYS A 45 2.82 10.89 -42.10
N ILE A 46 3.67 10.99 -41.09
CA ILE A 46 3.73 9.99 -40.01
C ILE A 46 2.71 10.47 -38.97
N ALA A 47 1.44 10.18 -39.24
CA ALA A 47 0.48 10.09 -38.15
C ALA A 47 0.86 8.81 -37.37
N PRO A 48 1.28 8.89 -36.10
CA PRO A 48 1.43 7.68 -35.31
C PRO A 48 0.03 7.08 -35.16
N CYS A 49 -0.23 5.98 -35.86
CA CYS A 49 -1.34 5.09 -35.52
C CYS A 49 -1.02 4.49 -34.15
N ILE A 50 -1.34 5.23 -33.09
CA ILE A 50 -1.40 4.66 -31.75
C ILE A 50 -2.65 3.78 -31.76
N ALA A 51 -2.48 2.51 -32.14
CA ALA A 51 -3.48 1.49 -31.90
C ALA A 51 -3.59 1.33 -30.37
N GLN A 52 -4.49 2.09 -29.75
CA GLN A 52 -4.90 1.83 -28.38
C GLN A 52 -5.72 0.54 -28.41
N ALA A 53 -5.07 -0.60 -28.15
CA ALA A 53 -5.81 -1.81 -27.81
C ALA A 53 -6.57 -1.50 -26.52
N GLN A 54 -7.84 -1.14 -26.65
CA GLN A 54 -8.73 -1.04 -25.51
C GLN A 54 -8.93 -2.48 -25.02
N VAL A 55 -8.27 -2.81 -23.91
CA VAL A 55 -8.47 -4.10 -23.27
C VAL A 55 -9.90 -4.10 -22.75
N GLU A 56 -10.74 -4.93 -23.36
CA GLU A 56 -12.08 -5.21 -22.88
C GLU A 56 -11.92 -6.09 -21.63
N LEU A 57 -12.03 -5.46 -20.46
CA LEU A 57 -11.93 -6.14 -19.16
C LEU A 57 -13.29 -6.67 -18.68
N SER A 58 -14.36 -6.38 -19.42
CA SER A 58 -15.73 -6.67 -19.04
C SER A 58 -16.06 -8.16 -19.16
N GLN A 59 -15.31 -8.87 -20.02
CA GLN A 59 -15.35 -10.32 -20.21
C GLN A 59 -14.20 -11.07 -19.55
N LEU A 60 -13.31 -10.39 -18.81
CA LEU A 60 -12.11 -11.02 -18.23
C LEU A 60 -12.44 -12.23 -17.34
N ASP A 61 -13.63 -12.25 -16.75
CA ASP A 61 -14.12 -13.30 -15.86
C ASP A 61 -15.27 -14.13 -16.45
N ALA A 62 -15.54 -14.02 -17.75
CA ALA A 62 -16.67 -14.68 -18.41
C ALA A 62 -16.67 -16.22 -18.27
N GLU A 63 -15.48 -16.82 -18.15
CA GLU A 63 -15.31 -18.27 -18.01
C GLU A 63 -15.14 -18.72 -16.54
N MET A 64 -15.25 -17.82 -15.55
CA MET A 64 -15.12 -18.19 -14.14
C MET A 64 -16.34 -18.99 -13.66
N ALA A 65 -16.09 -20.20 -13.18
CA ALA A 65 -17.13 -21.16 -12.80
C ALA A 65 -17.91 -20.82 -11.51
N ALA A 66 -17.47 -19.81 -10.75
CA ALA A 66 -18.05 -19.43 -9.46
C ALA A 66 -18.75 -18.06 -9.52
N PRO A 67 -19.80 -17.84 -8.70
CA PRO A 67 -20.38 -16.51 -8.56
C PRO A 67 -19.32 -15.47 -8.18
N ARG A 68 -19.46 -14.25 -8.71
CA ARG A 68 -18.58 -13.14 -8.38
C ARG A 68 -18.59 -12.86 -6.89
N THR A 69 -17.41 -12.86 -6.26
CA THR A 69 -17.23 -12.34 -4.91
C THR A 69 -17.70 -10.89 -4.86
N GLN A 70 -18.60 -10.58 -3.92
CA GLN A 70 -19.03 -9.21 -3.69
C GLN A 70 -18.02 -8.53 -2.77
N VAL A 71 -17.55 -7.37 -3.17
CA VAL A 71 -16.57 -6.57 -2.39
C VAL A 71 -17.12 -5.16 -2.25
N LEU A 72 -17.24 -4.70 -0.99
CA LEU A 72 -17.52 -3.31 -0.66
C LEU A 72 -16.23 -2.67 -0.16
N VAL A 73 -15.75 -1.63 -0.84
CA VAL A 73 -14.55 -0.89 -0.46
C VAL A 73 -14.97 0.44 0.16
N LEU A 74 -14.52 0.69 1.39
CA LEU A 74 -14.59 1.99 2.03
C LEU A 74 -13.21 2.63 1.98
N GLY A 75 -13.03 3.64 1.12
CA GLY A 75 -11.86 4.49 1.12
C GLY A 75 -12.09 5.74 1.97
N SER A 76 -11.18 6.06 2.88
CA SER A 76 -11.19 7.32 3.63
C SER A 76 -9.76 7.86 3.81
N VAL A 77 -9.64 9.15 4.11
CA VAL A 77 -8.42 9.64 4.77
C VAL A 77 -8.31 9.00 6.16
N HIS A 78 -7.11 8.95 6.75
CA HIS A 78 -7.00 8.55 8.14
C HIS A 78 -7.81 9.51 9.02
N LEU A 79 -8.75 8.98 9.80
CA LEU A 79 -9.65 9.80 10.61
C LEU A 79 -8.91 10.67 11.64
N SER A 80 -7.68 10.29 12.02
CA SER A 80 -6.78 11.07 12.87
C SER A 80 -6.30 12.38 12.24
N GLN A 81 -6.41 12.52 10.92
CA GLN A 81 -6.07 13.73 10.18
C GLN A 81 -7.23 14.73 10.09
N LEU A 82 -8.42 14.36 10.58
CA LEU A 82 -9.55 15.27 10.63
C LEU A 82 -9.28 16.41 11.62
N PRO A 83 -9.81 17.62 11.37
CA PRO A 83 -9.73 18.72 12.32
C PRO A 83 -10.20 18.29 13.72
N LYS A 84 -9.49 18.74 14.76
CA LYS A 84 -9.86 18.45 16.14
C LYS A 84 -11.31 18.88 16.40
N GLY A 85 -12.11 17.99 16.96
CA GLY A 85 -13.55 18.21 17.20
C GLY A 85 -14.45 17.83 16.02
N SER A 86 -13.91 17.24 14.95
CA SER A 86 -14.73 16.64 13.89
C SER A 86 -15.65 15.56 14.47
N ASP A 87 -16.91 15.60 14.05
CA ASP A 87 -17.94 14.67 14.49
C ASP A 87 -17.83 13.34 13.74
N VAL A 88 -17.34 12.32 14.43
CA VAL A 88 -17.29 10.91 13.99
C VAL A 88 -18.23 10.03 14.81
N SER A 89 -19.34 10.59 15.29
CA SER A 89 -20.34 9.86 16.05
C SER A 89 -21.01 8.74 15.24
N ALA A 90 -21.56 7.75 15.93
CA ALA A 90 -22.33 6.67 15.30
C ALA A 90 -23.46 7.19 14.40
N ALA A 91 -24.13 8.29 14.81
CA ALA A 91 -25.18 8.91 14.02
C ALA A 91 -24.67 9.42 12.66
N ARG A 92 -23.46 9.99 12.61
CA ARG A 92 -22.83 10.40 11.35
C ARG A 92 -22.41 9.22 10.49
N LEU A 93 -21.99 8.13 11.11
CA LEU A 93 -21.57 6.91 10.43
C LEU A 93 -22.76 6.02 10.04
N GLN A 94 -23.98 6.32 10.49
CA GLN A 94 -25.15 5.46 10.25
C GLN A 94 -25.38 5.12 8.76
N PRO A 95 -25.30 6.05 7.79
CA PRO A 95 -25.49 5.69 6.38
C PRO A 95 -24.43 4.71 5.85
N LEU A 96 -23.21 4.76 6.40
CA LEU A 96 -22.16 3.80 6.08
C LEU A 96 -22.46 2.45 6.71
N LEU A 97 -22.89 2.43 7.97
CA LEU A 97 -23.28 1.21 8.67
C LEU A 97 -24.46 0.51 7.97
N ASP A 98 -25.44 1.28 7.48
CA ASP A 98 -26.59 0.75 6.73
C ASP A 98 -26.14 0.06 5.42
N ARG A 99 -25.17 0.66 4.70
CA ARG A 99 -24.58 0.05 3.50
C ARG A 99 -23.78 -1.21 3.82
N LEU A 100 -23.02 -1.19 4.91
CA LEU A 100 -22.28 -2.36 5.38
C LEU A 100 -23.23 -3.50 5.75
N ALA A 101 -24.32 -3.21 6.48
CA ALA A 101 -25.34 -4.18 6.84
C ALA A 101 -26.05 -4.75 5.60
N ALA A 102 -26.39 -3.92 4.61
CA ALA A 102 -26.98 -4.36 3.35
C ALA A 102 -26.03 -5.26 2.53
N CYS A 103 -24.71 -5.02 2.61
CA CYS A 103 -23.69 -5.84 1.96
C CYS A 103 -23.57 -7.24 2.59
N GLN A 104 -23.97 -7.42 3.86
CA GLN A 104 -23.86 -8.68 4.61
C GLN A 104 -22.48 -9.33 4.50
N PRO A 105 -21.39 -8.61 4.82
CA PRO A 105 -20.05 -9.17 4.69
C PRO A 105 -19.89 -10.36 5.64
N THR A 106 -19.29 -11.43 5.14
CA THR A 106 -18.84 -12.55 5.98
C THR A 106 -17.44 -12.30 6.57
N ILE A 107 -16.68 -11.37 5.98
CA ILE A 107 -15.34 -10.97 6.38
C ILE A 107 -15.21 -9.46 6.20
N ILE A 108 -14.60 -8.78 7.18
CA ILE A 108 -14.21 -7.37 7.09
C ILE A 108 -12.70 -7.31 7.23
N THR A 109 -12.04 -6.66 6.27
CA THR A 109 -10.59 -6.42 6.30
C THR A 109 -10.32 -4.93 6.53
N THR A 110 -9.32 -4.61 7.33
CA THR A 110 -8.84 -3.24 7.56
C THR A 110 -7.50 -3.02 6.88
N GLU A 111 -7.18 -1.77 6.57
CA GLU A 111 -5.87 -1.37 6.09
C GLU A 111 -4.90 -1.31 7.29
N ASP A 112 -4.39 -2.46 7.70
CA ASP A 112 -3.40 -2.61 8.77
C ASP A 112 -2.29 -3.59 8.36
N LEU A 113 -1.13 -3.51 9.02
CA LEU A 113 -0.13 -4.56 8.91
C LEU A 113 -0.58 -5.78 9.71
N SER A 114 -0.60 -6.95 9.06
CA SER A 114 -0.88 -8.21 9.75
C SER A 114 0.19 -8.50 10.81
N GLY A 115 -0.19 -9.21 11.86
CA GLY A 115 0.76 -9.67 12.88
C GLY A 115 1.90 -10.51 12.31
N GLU A 116 1.64 -11.30 11.25
CA GLU A 116 2.66 -12.03 10.50
C GLU A 116 3.69 -11.08 9.86
N THR A 117 3.23 -10.02 9.20
CA THR A 117 4.11 -9.01 8.61
C THR A 117 4.93 -8.31 9.68
N CYS A 118 4.30 -7.97 10.81
CA CYS A 118 4.97 -7.33 11.94
C CYS A 118 6.01 -8.24 12.62
N ASP A 119 5.74 -9.54 12.71
CA ASP A 119 6.69 -10.53 13.18
C ASP A 119 7.89 -10.66 12.23
N LEU A 120 7.64 -10.70 10.92
CA LEU A 120 8.69 -10.67 9.90
C LEU A 120 9.56 -9.42 10.06
N MET A 121 8.95 -8.23 10.15
CA MET A 121 9.68 -6.97 10.30
C MET A 121 10.60 -7.00 11.53
N ARG A 122 10.09 -7.44 12.68
CA ARG A 122 10.88 -7.55 13.93
C ARG A 122 12.08 -8.49 13.79
N ARG A 123 11.95 -9.57 13.02
CA ARG A 123 13.03 -10.54 12.79
C ARG A 123 14.07 -10.07 11.77
N HIS A 124 13.78 -9.02 11.01
CA HIS A 124 14.65 -8.52 9.94
C HIS A 124 14.97 -7.01 10.08
N PRO A 125 15.62 -6.59 11.19
CA PRO A 125 15.88 -5.18 11.48
C PRO A 125 16.89 -4.51 10.54
N THR A 126 17.61 -5.29 9.72
CA THR A 126 18.51 -4.75 8.68
C THR A 126 17.77 -4.43 7.37
N VAL A 127 16.53 -4.92 7.23
CA VAL A 127 15.67 -4.72 6.05
C VAL A 127 14.60 -3.69 6.34
N TYR A 128 14.00 -3.75 7.53
CA TYR A 128 12.92 -2.88 7.95
C TYR A 128 13.38 -1.92 9.04
N LEU A 129 12.96 -0.67 8.92
CA LEU A 129 13.32 0.36 9.89
C LEU A 129 12.56 0.13 11.21
N PRO A 130 13.23 0.23 12.38
CA PRO A 130 12.56 0.05 13.67
C PRO A 130 11.39 1.00 13.89
N GLU A 131 11.46 2.23 13.38
CA GLU A 131 10.40 3.24 13.47
C GLU A 131 9.12 2.82 12.74
N ASP A 132 9.21 2.09 11.63
CA ASP A 132 8.04 1.58 10.91
C ASP A 132 7.32 0.54 11.76
N GLY A 133 8.08 -0.36 12.40
CA GLY A 133 7.52 -1.33 13.35
C GLY A 133 6.85 -0.62 14.54
N ALA A 134 7.47 0.41 15.09
CA ALA A 134 6.90 1.16 16.21
C ALA A 134 5.63 1.94 15.85
N ALA A 135 5.53 2.42 14.61
CA ALA A 135 4.39 3.21 14.13
C ALA A 135 3.20 2.35 13.69
N TYR A 136 3.45 1.22 13.03
CA TYR A 136 2.42 0.46 12.32
C TYR A 136 2.09 -0.91 12.94
N CYS A 137 2.96 -1.46 13.80
CA CYS A 137 2.74 -2.78 14.36
C CYS A 137 2.10 -2.75 15.75
N PRO A 138 1.07 -3.58 16.00
CA PRO A 138 0.54 -3.77 17.34
C PRO A 138 1.59 -4.29 18.32
N LYS A 139 1.52 -3.84 19.58
CA LYS A 139 2.28 -4.41 20.69
C LYS A 139 1.64 -5.71 21.14
N VAL A 140 2.43 -6.76 21.26
CA VAL A 140 1.94 -8.12 21.61
C VAL A 140 2.47 -8.62 22.95
N ASP A 141 3.40 -7.92 23.59
CA ASP A 141 4.17 -8.41 24.75
C ASP A 141 3.29 -8.88 25.92
N ASP A 142 2.21 -8.15 26.22
CA ASP A 142 1.29 -8.50 27.30
C ASP A 142 0.46 -9.74 26.97
N ALA A 143 0.01 -9.86 25.73
CA ALA A 143 -0.74 -11.02 25.27
C ALA A 143 0.16 -12.25 25.14
N ALA A 144 1.41 -12.08 24.68
CA ALA A 144 2.42 -13.13 24.64
C ALA A 144 2.71 -13.65 26.05
N ARG A 145 2.88 -12.76 27.04
CA ARG A 145 3.07 -13.13 28.44
C ARG A 145 1.85 -13.84 29.03
N ALA A 146 0.65 -13.39 28.72
CA ALA A 146 -0.59 -13.98 29.23
C ALA A 146 -0.90 -15.37 28.63
N THR A 147 -0.53 -15.59 27.36
CA THR A 147 -0.84 -16.83 26.63
C THR A 147 0.33 -17.82 26.58
N GLY A 148 1.55 -17.35 26.81
CA GLY A 148 2.78 -18.12 26.61
C GLY A 148 3.10 -18.40 25.14
N LEU A 149 2.58 -17.60 24.22
CA LEU A 149 2.71 -17.80 22.77
C LEU A 149 3.48 -16.65 22.13
N ASP A 150 4.39 -16.98 21.23
CA ASP A 150 4.88 -16.02 20.24
C ASP A 150 3.84 -15.82 19.12
N VAL A 151 4.10 -14.83 18.25
CA VAL A 151 3.15 -14.45 17.20
C VAL A 151 2.85 -15.62 16.24
N PRO A 152 3.84 -16.35 15.69
CA PRO A 152 3.56 -17.48 14.81
C PRO A 152 2.74 -18.59 15.48
N ALA A 153 3.05 -18.95 16.73
CA ALA A 153 2.28 -19.96 17.46
C ALA A 153 0.85 -19.49 17.76
N ALA A 154 0.66 -18.21 18.09
CA ALA A 154 -0.66 -17.62 18.28
C ALA A 154 -1.50 -17.64 16.99
N ILE A 155 -0.93 -17.27 15.83
CA ILE A 155 -1.59 -17.38 14.52
C ILE A 155 -2.03 -18.82 14.25
N GLY A 156 -1.15 -19.79 14.48
CA GLY A 156 -1.47 -21.20 14.34
C GLY A 156 -2.65 -21.63 15.21
N LYS A 157 -2.71 -21.17 16.46
CA LYS A 157 -3.84 -21.44 17.36
C LYS A 157 -5.12 -20.74 16.92
N VAL A 158 -5.07 -19.49 16.47
CA VAL A 158 -6.23 -18.79 15.91
C VAL A 158 -6.84 -19.61 14.77
N HIS A 159 -6.02 -20.02 13.80
CA HIS A 159 -6.49 -20.84 12.68
C HIS A 159 -7.09 -22.17 13.14
N ALA A 160 -6.46 -22.85 14.11
CA ALA A 160 -6.99 -24.10 14.65
C ALA A 160 -8.33 -23.90 15.37
N THR A 161 -8.44 -22.86 16.19
CA THR A 161 -9.66 -22.53 16.94
C THR A 161 -10.81 -22.15 15.99
N LEU A 162 -10.54 -21.36 14.95
CA LEU A 162 -11.57 -20.93 13.99
C LEU A 162 -12.11 -22.08 13.14
N LYS A 163 -11.30 -23.10 12.83
CA LYS A 163 -11.76 -24.31 12.10
C LYS A 163 -12.85 -25.09 12.82
N SER A 164 -12.87 -25.04 14.15
CA SER A 164 -13.85 -25.72 15.00
C SER A 164 -14.71 -24.74 15.79
N TRP A 165 -14.86 -23.50 15.31
CA TRP A 165 -15.60 -22.48 16.04
C TRP A 165 -17.09 -22.83 16.09
N PRO A 166 -17.71 -22.86 17.29
CA PRO A 166 -19.13 -23.22 17.41
C PRO A 166 -20.02 -22.09 16.91
N SER A 167 -21.24 -22.42 16.47
CA SER A 167 -22.26 -21.44 16.10
C SER A 167 -22.71 -20.56 17.27
N ALA A 168 -22.65 -21.09 18.50
CA ALA A 168 -22.96 -20.38 19.74
C ALA A 168 -21.80 -20.51 20.75
N PRO A 169 -20.71 -19.74 20.58
CA PRO A 169 -19.57 -19.80 21.49
C PRO A 169 -19.91 -19.23 22.87
N THR A 170 -19.40 -19.88 23.91
CA THR A 170 -19.49 -19.39 25.30
C THR A 170 -18.64 -18.13 25.49
N SER A 171 -18.94 -17.33 26.52
CA SER A 171 -18.12 -16.16 26.88
C SER A 171 -16.67 -16.53 27.18
N ALA A 172 -16.42 -17.74 27.72
CA ALA A 172 -15.07 -18.24 27.95
C ALA A 172 -14.31 -18.49 26.63
N GLN A 173 -14.97 -19.13 25.64
CA GLN A 173 -14.38 -19.34 24.31
C GLN A 173 -14.08 -18.02 23.62
N ARG A 174 -14.99 -17.03 23.68
CA ARG A 174 -14.76 -15.69 23.11
C ARG A 174 -13.57 -14.98 23.75
N ARG A 175 -13.46 -15.01 25.10
CA ARG A 175 -12.30 -14.45 25.80
C ARG A 175 -11.00 -15.14 25.41
N GLN A 176 -11.01 -16.46 25.28
CA GLN A 176 -9.84 -17.21 24.84
C GLN A 176 -9.44 -16.81 23.41
N LEU A 177 -10.39 -16.76 22.48
CA LEU A 177 -10.11 -16.35 21.11
C LEU A 177 -9.64 -14.89 21.03
N ALA A 178 -10.19 -13.98 21.83
CA ALA A 178 -9.71 -12.61 21.94
C ALA A 178 -8.24 -12.54 22.39
N ALA A 179 -7.85 -13.33 23.39
CA ALA A 179 -6.47 -13.40 23.86
C ALA A 179 -5.52 -13.96 22.77
N LEU A 180 -5.98 -14.95 22.00
CA LEU A 180 -5.20 -15.48 20.87
C LEU A 180 -5.01 -14.44 19.77
N PHE A 181 -6.06 -13.68 19.43
CA PHE A 181 -5.97 -12.58 18.45
C PHE A 181 -5.01 -11.47 18.89
N LEU A 182 -5.03 -11.07 20.17
CA LEU A 182 -4.06 -10.10 20.70
C LEU A 182 -2.62 -10.64 20.60
N ALA A 183 -2.40 -11.90 20.94
CA ALA A 183 -1.08 -12.53 20.86
C ALA A 183 -0.61 -12.70 19.40
N SER A 184 -1.53 -12.87 18.45
CA SER A 184 -1.24 -12.94 17.02
C SER A 184 -1.08 -11.57 16.36
N GLY A 185 -1.19 -10.46 17.11
CA GLY A 185 -1.11 -9.10 16.54
C GLY A 185 -2.34 -8.66 15.76
N ASP A 186 -3.54 -9.13 16.13
CA ASP A 186 -4.83 -8.73 15.55
C ASP A 186 -5.77 -8.15 16.63
N PRO A 187 -5.59 -6.88 17.02
CA PRO A 187 -6.40 -6.26 18.06
C PRO A 187 -7.86 -6.03 17.65
N TRP A 188 -8.16 -5.89 16.36
CA TRP A 188 -9.51 -5.62 15.88
C TRP A 188 -10.40 -6.85 15.96
N SER A 189 -9.90 -8.02 15.53
CA SER A 189 -10.62 -9.28 15.74
C SER A 189 -10.81 -9.59 17.22
N ALA A 190 -9.82 -9.27 18.07
CA ALA A 190 -9.95 -9.40 19.52
C ALA A 190 -11.07 -8.50 20.08
N LEU A 191 -11.14 -7.24 19.64
CA LEU A 191 -12.18 -6.30 20.05
C LEU A 191 -13.57 -6.82 19.69
N VAL A 192 -13.76 -7.37 18.50
CA VAL A 192 -15.06 -7.94 18.09
C VAL A 192 -15.47 -9.12 18.98
N GLN A 193 -14.53 -9.98 19.37
CA GLN A 193 -14.84 -11.04 20.33
C GLN A 193 -15.22 -10.48 21.71
N TRP A 194 -14.58 -9.40 22.12
CA TRP A 194 -14.87 -8.72 23.39
C TRP A 194 -16.25 -8.06 23.40
N LEU A 195 -16.63 -7.37 22.33
CA LEU A 195 -17.95 -6.73 22.18
C LEU A 195 -19.11 -7.73 22.23
N GLN A 196 -18.85 -8.99 21.90
CA GLN A 196 -19.82 -10.09 21.94
C GLN A 196 -19.89 -10.81 23.31
N LEU A 197 -19.23 -10.26 24.34
CA LEU A 197 -19.31 -10.75 25.73
C LEU A 197 -20.44 -10.11 26.54
N ALA A 198 -20.95 -8.96 26.08
CA ALA A 198 -21.99 -8.18 26.74
C ALA A 198 -23.37 -8.81 26.61
#